data_AF-A0A3D0M477-F1
#
_entry.id   AF-A0A3D0M477-F1
#
_cell.length_a   1.000
_cell.length_b   1.000
_cell.length_c   1.000
_cell.angle_alpha   90.00
_cell.angle_beta   90.00
_cell.angle_gamma   90.00
#
_symmetry.space_group_name_H-M   'P 1'
#
loop_
_entity.id
_entity.type
_entity.pdbx_description
1 polymer ?
#
loop_
_entity_poly.entity_id
_entity_poly.type
_entity_poly.pdbx_seq_one_letter_code
_entity_poly.pdbx_strand_id
1 'polypeptide(L)'
;MPVERLVNIDTGVEKLKIAYSKGKKWRELIMDKRTLASANSIISMADMGVAVTSENAKALVRYLSDIENINYDRIPERKSVGRLGYIEGEGFSPYVDGLIFDGDANFRTMFSAISTRGKSASWVSIAKECRAMSITARIMLAASFASVLVQPFGALPFFVHLWGSESGTGKTVALM
;
A
#
# COMPACT_ATOMS: atom_id res chain seq x y z
N MET A 1 9.17 19.91 5.44
CA MET A 1 8.39 20.65 4.44
C MET A 1 7.38 19.71 3.80
N PRO A 2 6.09 20.08 3.75
CA PRO A 2 5.09 19.40 2.93
C PRO A 2 5.50 19.37 1.46
N VAL A 3 5.49 18.20 0.82
CA VAL A 3 5.89 18.05 -0.59
C VAL A 3 4.85 17.34 -1.46
N GLU A 4 3.92 16.61 -0.86
CA GLU A 4 2.84 15.92 -1.59
C GLU A 4 1.67 15.64 -0.65
N ARG A 5 0.44 15.83 -1.16
CA ARG A 5 -0.82 15.50 -0.47
C ARG A 5 -1.33 14.17 -1.00
N LEU A 6 -1.67 13.26 -0.10
CA LEU A 6 -2.21 11.95 -0.40
C LEU A 6 -3.65 11.91 0.09
N VAL A 7 -4.59 11.69 -0.83
CA VAL A 7 -6.01 11.62 -0.49
C VAL A 7 -6.47 10.19 -0.67
N ASN A 8 -6.85 9.55 0.43
CA ASN A 8 -7.34 8.18 0.37
C ASN A 8 -8.72 8.16 -0.28
N ILE A 9 -8.86 7.44 -1.38
CA ILE A 9 -10.10 7.45 -2.17
C ILE A 9 -11.26 6.68 -1.54
N ASP A 10 -10.97 5.69 -0.68
CA ASP A 10 -12.01 4.93 0.03
C ASP A 10 -12.57 5.72 1.23
N THR A 11 -11.72 6.50 1.91
CA THR A 11 -12.05 7.13 3.21
C THR A 11 -12.09 8.65 3.21
N GLY A 12 -11.53 9.29 2.18
CA GLY A 12 -11.30 10.74 2.15
C GLY A 12 -10.22 11.22 3.12
N VAL A 13 -9.56 10.32 3.86
CA VAL A 13 -8.53 10.68 4.83
C VAL A 13 -7.30 11.21 4.10
N GLU A 14 -6.84 12.38 4.51
CA GLU A 14 -5.66 13.02 3.96
C GLU A 14 -4.40 12.68 4.76
N LYS A 15 -3.34 12.35 4.03
CA LYS A 15 -1.98 12.24 4.54
C LYS A 15 -1.08 13.22 3.82
N LEU A 16 -0.02 13.64 4.50
CA LEU A 16 0.95 14.57 3.96
C LEU A 16 2.32 13.90 3.93
N LYS A 17 2.96 13.94 2.77
CA LYS A 17 4.36 13.58 2.63
C LYS A 17 5.22 14.77 3.06
N ILE A 18 6.05 14.56 4.06
CA ILE A 18 6.98 15.55 4.61
C ILE A 18 8.40 15.18 4.19
N ALA A 19 9.07 16.09 3.50
CA ALA A 19 10.51 16.01 3.23
C ALA A 19 11.30 16.81 4.28
N TYR A 20 12.37 16.23 4.81
CA TYR A 20 13.27 16.87 5.77
C TYR A 20 14.71 16.39 5.58
N SER A 21 15.70 17.19 6.00
CA SER A 21 17.12 16.86 5.95
C SER A 21 17.79 17.23 7.26
N LYS A 22 18.60 16.33 7.81
CA LYS A 22 19.47 16.57 8.98
C LYS A 22 20.93 16.80 8.55
N GLY A 23 21.13 17.34 7.33
CA GLY A 23 22.44 17.70 6.79
C GLY A 23 22.77 16.99 5.49
N LYS A 24 23.02 15.67 5.54
CA LYS A 24 23.63 14.94 4.39
C LYS A 24 22.65 14.23 3.46
N LYS A 25 21.44 13.89 3.92
CA LYS A 25 20.48 13.10 3.14
C LYS A 25 19.05 13.57 3.40
N TRP A 26 18.32 13.80 2.32
CA TRP A 26 16.88 14.01 2.36
C TRP A 26 16.17 12.72 2.73
N ARG A 27 15.20 12.86 3.62
CA ARG A 27 14.31 11.79 4.05
C ARG A 27 12.88 12.25 3.82
N GLU A 28 12.03 11.29 3.54
CA GLU A 28 10.60 11.48 3.37
C GLU A 28 9.85 10.61 4.37
N LEU A 29 8.77 11.15 4.92
CA LEU A 29 7.83 10.42 5.76
C LEU A 29 6.40 10.80 5.36
N ILE A 30 5.48 9.86 5.45
CA ILE A 30 4.05 10.08 5.19
C ILE A 30 3.35 9.98 6.53
N MET A 31 2.54 10.99 6.87
CA MET A 31 1.80 11.03 8.12
C MET A 31 0.39 11.55 7.93
N ASP A 32 -0.52 11.07 8.77
CA ASP A 32 -1.90 11.54 8.78
C ASP A 32 -1.97 13.02 9.18
N LYS A 33 -2.85 13.79 8.54
CA LYS A 33 -3.07 15.20 8.89
C LYS A 33 -3.41 15.39 10.37
N ARG A 34 -4.16 14.45 10.96
CA ARG A 34 -4.49 14.45 12.38
C ARG A 34 -3.25 14.51 13.27
N THR A 35 -2.22 13.74 12.91
CA THR A 35 -0.98 13.66 13.68
C THR A 35 -0.18 14.95 13.57
N LEU A 36 -0.16 15.54 12.37
CA LEU A 36 0.53 16.80 12.08
C LEU A 36 -0.19 18.03 12.66
N ALA A 37 -1.49 17.94 12.93
CA ALA A 37 -2.30 19.01 13.47
C ALA A 37 -2.27 19.11 15.01
N SER A 38 -1.65 18.16 15.72
CA SER A 38 -1.65 18.11 17.18
C SER A 38 -0.24 18.11 17.76
N ALA A 39 0.00 19.03 18.69
CA ALA A 39 1.31 19.19 19.36
C ALA A 39 1.72 17.95 20.17
N ASN A 40 0.77 17.14 20.64
CA ASN A 40 1.09 15.92 21.38
C ASN A 40 1.52 14.80 20.44
N SER A 41 0.83 14.64 19.32
CA SER A 41 1.05 13.53 18.40
C SER A 41 2.19 13.79 17.42
N ILE A 42 2.46 15.06 17.07
CA ILE A 42 3.57 15.43 16.17
C ILE A 42 4.95 15.09 16.76
N ILE A 43 5.04 14.93 18.09
CA ILE A 43 6.28 14.53 18.77
C ILE A 43 6.78 13.17 18.25
N SER A 44 5.89 12.28 17.78
CA SER A 44 6.26 11.01 17.14
C SER A 44 7.19 11.17 15.93
N MET A 45 7.25 12.36 15.31
CA MET A 45 8.23 12.63 14.25
C MET A 45 9.68 12.58 14.74
N ALA A 46 9.91 12.71 16.05
CA ALA A 46 11.22 12.57 16.68
C ALA A 46 11.79 11.15 16.50
N ASP A 47 10.95 10.12 16.49
CA ASP A 47 11.37 8.73 16.25
C ASP A 47 12.01 8.56 14.86
N MET A 48 11.59 9.40 13.90
CA MET A 48 12.14 9.45 12.55
C MET A 48 13.34 10.41 12.41
N GLY A 49 13.70 11.11 13.49
CA GLY A 49 14.86 12.01 13.56
C GLY A 49 14.56 13.47 13.22
N VAL A 50 13.29 13.87 13.19
CA VAL A 50 12.88 15.28 13.11
C VAL A 50 13.16 15.95 14.46
N ALA A 51 13.73 17.15 14.45
CA ALA A 51 14.06 17.89 15.67
C ALA A 51 12.81 18.53 16.30
N VAL A 52 11.95 17.70 16.90
CA VAL A 52 10.73 18.11 17.60
C VAL A 52 10.78 17.66 19.06
N THR A 53 10.33 18.53 19.97
CA THR A 53 10.20 18.30 21.41
C THR A 53 8.87 18.89 21.88
N SER A 54 8.47 18.63 23.13
CA SER A 54 7.31 19.28 23.76
C SER A 54 7.36 20.81 23.67
N GLU A 55 8.56 21.38 23.78
CA GLU A 55 8.80 22.82 23.78
C GLU A 55 8.53 23.47 22.42
N ASN A 56 8.84 22.79 21.31
CA ASN A 56 8.72 23.36 19.98
C ASN A 56 7.58 22.77 19.13
N ALA A 57 6.85 21.77 19.64
CA ALA A 57 5.82 21.06 18.89
C ALA A 57 4.73 21.98 18.32
N LYS A 58 4.23 22.94 19.11
CA LYS A 58 3.22 23.91 18.64
C LYS A 58 3.73 24.78 17.49
N ALA A 59 5.01 25.18 17.54
CA ALA A 59 5.63 25.96 16.48
C ALA A 59 5.78 25.13 15.19
N LEU A 60 6.14 23.84 15.31
CA LEU A 60 6.21 22.94 14.16
C LEU A 60 4.84 22.69 13.53
N VAL A 61 3.81 22.43 14.33
CA VAL A 61 2.41 22.31 13.83
C VAL A 61 2.04 23.54 13.03
N ARG A 62 2.23 24.73 13.61
CA ARG A 62 1.94 26.01 12.95
C ARG A 62 2.71 26.16 11.65
N TYR A 63 4.01 25.91 11.67
CA TYR A 63 4.86 25.98 10.48
C TYR A 63 4.39 25.05 9.37
N LEU A 64 4.06 23.78 9.67
CA LEU A 64 3.59 22.84 8.67
C LEU A 64 2.24 23.25 8.07
N SER A 65 1.29 23.67 8.92
CA SER A 65 -0.01 24.17 8.47
C SER A 65 0.11 25.42 7.60
N ASP A 66 0.93 26.38 8.01
CA ASP A 66 1.12 27.63 7.27
C ASP A 66 1.78 27.37 5.90
N ILE A 67 2.83 26.54 5.86
CA ILE A 67 3.50 26.19 4.61
C ILE A 67 2.60 25.39 3.67
N GLU A 68 1.79 24.47 4.20
CA GLU A 68 0.80 23.75 3.41
C GLU A 68 -0.21 24.71 2.79
N ASN A 69 -0.82 25.59 3.59
CA ASN A 69 -1.85 26.52 3.14
C ASN A 69 -1.32 27.52 2.11
N ILE A 70 -0.14 28.10 2.34
CA ILE A 70 0.49 29.05 1.39
C ILE A 70 0.80 28.39 0.05
N ASN A 71 1.09 27.08 0.05
CA ASN A 71 1.48 26.34 -1.14
C ASN A 71 0.41 25.33 -1.58
N TYR A 72 -0.85 25.52 -1.17
CA TYR A 72 -1.90 24.53 -1.38
C TYR A 72 -2.02 24.10 -2.86
N ASP A 73 -2.05 25.08 -3.77
CA ASP A 73 -2.14 24.86 -5.22
C ASP A 73 -0.82 24.37 -5.86
N ARG A 74 0.30 24.48 -5.14
CA ARG A 74 1.64 24.09 -5.63
C ARG A 74 2.04 22.69 -5.18
N ILE A 75 1.56 22.26 -4.01
CA ILE A 75 1.83 20.92 -3.49
C ILE A 75 0.96 19.93 -4.27
N PRO A 76 1.57 18.99 -5.02
CA PRO A 76 0.83 18.03 -5.82
C PRO A 76 -0.05 17.16 -4.93
N GLU A 77 -1.23 16.87 -5.43
CA GLU A 77 -2.17 15.93 -4.83
C GLU A 77 -2.13 14.62 -5.60
N ARG A 78 -2.11 13.50 -4.88
CA ARG A 78 -2.21 12.15 -5.44
C ARG A 78 -3.23 11.34 -4.68
N LYS A 79 -3.90 10.46 -5.43
CA LYS A 79 -4.83 9.49 -4.87
C LYS A 79 -4.05 8.39 -4.15
N SER A 80 -4.55 7.96 -3.00
CA SER A 80 -3.98 6.86 -2.23
C SER A 80 -5.00 5.80 -1.85
N VAL A 81 -4.51 4.59 -1.58
CA VAL A 81 -5.33 3.43 -1.20
C VAL A 81 -4.70 2.61 -0.11
N GLY A 82 -5.56 2.11 0.78
CA GLY A 82 -5.17 1.25 1.89
C GLY A 82 -5.18 -0.25 1.55
N ARG A 83 -5.74 -0.63 0.39
CA ARG A 83 -5.97 -2.03 -0.01
C ARG A 83 -5.58 -2.31 -1.46
N LEU A 84 -5.36 -3.58 -1.74
CA LEU A 84 -5.24 -4.13 -3.09
C LEU A 84 -6.64 -4.52 -3.62
N GLY A 85 -6.78 -4.62 -4.94
CA GLY A 85 -8.01 -5.04 -5.58
C GLY A 85 -8.70 -3.92 -6.36
N TYR A 86 -9.95 -4.18 -6.74
CA TYR A 86 -10.75 -3.22 -7.49
C TYR A 86 -11.22 -2.05 -6.63
N ILE A 87 -11.23 -0.92 -7.31
CA ILE A 87 -11.57 0.39 -6.80
C ILE A 87 -12.50 1.02 -7.83
N GLU A 88 -13.67 1.40 -7.35
CA GLU A 88 -14.70 1.99 -8.17
C GLU A 88 -14.19 3.29 -8.82
N GLY A 89 -14.35 3.42 -10.13
CA GLY A 89 -13.91 4.58 -10.90
C GLY A 89 -12.42 4.66 -11.24
N GLU A 90 -11.54 3.91 -10.56
CA GLU A 90 -10.08 3.97 -10.80
C GLU A 90 -9.51 2.71 -11.48
N GLY A 91 -10.00 1.52 -11.11
CA GLY A 91 -9.50 0.24 -11.64
C GLY A 91 -8.93 -0.69 -10.57
N PHE A 92 -7.94 -1.51 -10.92
CA PHE A 92 -7.38 -2.55 -10.05
C PHE A 92 -6.03 -2.17 -9.46
N SER A 93 -5.97 -1.87 -8.16
CA SER A 93 -4.72 -1.67 -7.41
C SER A 93 -3.96 -3.00 -7.29
N PRO A 94 -2.66 -3.07 -7.68
CA PRO A 94 -1.71 -1.96 -7.77
C PRO A 94 -1.41 -1.47 -9.21
N TYR A 95 -2.22 -1.86 -10.19
CA TYR A 95 -1.97 -1.58 -11.62
C TYR A 95 -2.62 -0.27 -12.12
N VAL A 96 -3.09 0.57 -11.21
CA VAL A 96 -3.60 1.91 -11.54
C VAL A 96 -2.46 2.92 -11.44
N ASP A 97 -2.20 3.63 -12.53
CA ASP A 97 -1.14 4.65 -12.58
C ASP A 97 -1.44 5.81 -11.61
N GLY A 98 -0.40 6.26 -10.89
CA GLY A 98 -0.49 7.41 -9.98
C GLY A 98 -1.13 7.10 -8.63
N LEU A 99 -1.60 5.87 -8.40
CA LEU A 99 -2.18 5.43 -7.14
C LEU A 99 -1.08 5.06 -6.13
N ILE A 100 -0.99 5.79 -5.03
CA ILE A 100 0.00 5.52 -3.99
C ILE A 100 -0.58 4.63 -2.91
N PHE A 101 0.14 3.57 -2.54
CA PHE A 101 -0.24 2.76 -1.40
C PHE A 101 0.05 3.50 -0.08
N ASP A 102 -0.99 3.75 0.72
CA ASP A 102 -0.89 4.42 2.02
C ASP A 102 -1.37 3.56 3.20
N GLY A 103 -1.63 2.27 2.95
CA GLY A 103 -2.07 1.32 3.97
C GLY A 103 -0.98 0.91 4.96
N ASP A 104 -1.34 -0.01 5.85
CA ASP A 104 -0.50 -0.50 6.94
C ASP A 104 0.87 -1.03 6.42
N ALA A 105 1.90 -0.90 7.24
CA ALA A 105 3.27 -1.34 6.94
C ALA A 105 3.32 -2.81 6.48
N ASN A 106 2.42 -3.65 7.00
CA ASN A 106 2.28 -5.05 6.60
C ASN A 106 1.88 -5.21 5.13
N PHE A 107 0.99 -4.36 4.61
CA PHE A 107 0.57 -4.41 3.21
C PHE A 107 1.58 -3.74 2.28
N ARG A 108 2.41 -2.84 2.78
CA ARG A 108 3.48 -2.20 1.99
C ARG A 108 4.48 -3.21 1.44
N THR A 109 4.80 -4.25 2.21
CA THR A 109 5.69 -5.35 1.77
C THR A 109 5.04 -6.20 0.68
N MET A 110 3.74 -6.50 0.80
CA MET A 110 3.04 -7.20 -0.27
C MET A 110 2.93 -6.35 -1.53
N PHE A 111 2.61 -5.06 -1.39
CA PHE A 111 2.52 -4.13 -2.51
C PHE A 111 3.88 -4.02 -3.24
N SER A 112 4.99 -3.91 -2.51
CA SER A 112 6.33 -3.83 -3.11
C SER A 112 6.80 -5.16 -3.73
N ALA A 113 6.27 -6.30 -3.28
CA ALA A 113 6.55 -7.60 -3.85
C ALA A 113 5.86 -7.81 -5.21
N ILE A 114 4.73 -7.14 -5.46
CA ILE A 114 4.01 -7.20 -6.74
C ILE A 114 4.82 -6.43 -7.79
N SER A 115 5.71 -7.15 -8.45
CA SER A 115 6.57 -6.63 -9.51
C SER A 115 6.79 -7.70 -10.57
N THR A 116 6.95 -7.28 -11.82
CA THR A 116 7.25 -8.21 -12.91
C THR A 116 8.65 -8.78 -12.74
N ARG A 117 8.77 -10.12 -12.67
CA ARG A 117 10.05 -10.83 -12.70
C ARG A 117 10.01 -12.03 -13.63
N GLY A 118 11.14 -12.29 -14.29
CA GLY A 118 11.30 -13.43 -15.20
C GLY A 118 10.58 -13.25 -16.54
N LYS A 119 10.30 -14.38 -17.21
CA LYS A 119 9.66 -14.42 -18.53
C LYS A 119 8.26 -15.01 -18.44
N SER A 120 7.27 -14.29 -18.95
CA SER A 120 5.86 -14.73 -18.95
C SER A 120 5.67 -16.10 -19.62
N ALA A 121 6.29 -16.33 -20.79
CA ALA A 121 6.18 -17.61 -21.50
C ALA A 121 6.67 -18.80 -20.66
N SER A 122 7.77 -18.64 -19.94
CA SER A 122 8.31 -19.68 -19.04
C SER A 122 7.36 -19.95 -17.88
N TRP A 123 6.81 -18.89 -17.26
CA TRP A 123 5.83 -19.02 -16.18
C TRP A 123 4.57 -19.77 -16.66
N VAL A 124 4.03 -19.40 -17.82
CA VAL A 124 2.84 -20.05 -18.41
C VAL A 124 3.09 -21.52 -18.70
N SER A 125 4.28 -21.88 -19.21
CA SER A 125 4.65 -23.27 -19.46
C SER A 125 4.62 -24.09 -18.17
N ILE A 126 5.27 -23.61 -17.11
CA ILE A 126 5.33 -24.29 -15.81
C ILE A 126 3.93 -24.37 -15.18
N ALA A 127 3.15 -23.28 -15.23
CA ALA A 127 1.79 -23.26 -14.69
C ALA A 127 0.89 -24.30 -15.37
N LYS A 128 1.02 -24.50 -16.69
CA LYS A 128 0.29 -25.56 -17.42
C LYS A 128 0.69 -26.95 -16.95
N GLU A 129 1.98 -27.20 -16.78
CA GLU A 129 2.51 -28.47 -16.28
C GLU A 129 1.97 -28.78 -14.87
N CYS A 130 2.07 -27.83 -13.94
CA CYS A 130 1.53 -27.97 -12.58
C CYS A 130 0.03 -28.28 -12.56
N ARG A 131 -0.77 -27.62 -13.42
CA ARG A 131 -2.22 -27.87 -13.55
C ARG A 131 -2.55 -29.27 -14.08
N ALA A 132 -1.68 -29.84 -14.91
CA ALA A 132 -1.83 -31.20 -15.42
C ALA A 132 -1.49 -32.23 -14.36
N MET A 133 -0.45 -31.99 -13.57
CA MET A 133 0.04 -32.92 -12.54
C MET A 133 -0.83 -32.99 -11.28
N SER A 134 -1.45 -31.88 -10.86
CA SER A 134 -2.15 -31.82 -9.57
C SER A 134 -3.49 -31.08 -9.64
N ILE A 135 -4.54 -31.72 -9.10
CA ILE A 135 -5.86 -31.10 -8.93
C ILE A 135 -5.76 -29.91 -7.97
N THR A 136 -4.95 -30.03 -6.91
CA THR A 136 -4.72 -28.94 -5.95
C THR A 136 -4.12 -27.71 -6.63
N ALA A 137 -3.05 -27.90 -7.41
CA ALA A 137 -2.43 -26.80 -8.16
C ALA A 137 -3.41 -26.17 -9.17
N ARG A 138 -4.26 -27.01 -9.79
CA ARG A 138 -5.31 -26.54 -10.70
C ARG A 138 -6.34 -25.65 -10.01
N ILE A 139 -6.84 -26.08 -8.85
CA ILE A 139 -7.81 -25.30 -8.05
C ILE A 139 -7.16 -24.01 -7.57
N MET A 140 -5.94 -24.05 -7.03
CA MET A 140 -5.25 -22.86 -6.53
C MET A 140 -5.02 -21.81 -7.62
N LEU A 141 -4.50 -22.21 -8.78
CA LEU A 141 -4.32 -21.29 -9.90
C LEU A 141 -5.66 -20.74 -10.42
N ALA A 142 -6.70 -21.58 -10.50
CA ALA A 142 -8.03 -21.13 -10.90
C ALA A 142 -8.60 -20.11 -9.89
N ALA A 143 -8.46 -20.37 -8.60
CA ALA A 143 -8.89 -19.48 -7.52
C ALA A 143 -8.18 -18.13 -7.57
N SER A 144 -6.85 -18.13 -7.75
CA SER A 144 -6.06 -16.90 -7.86
C SER A 144 -6.52 -16.04 -9.04
N PHE A 145 -6.76 -16.62 -10.21
CA PHE A 145 -7.28 -15.87 -11.36
C PHE A 145 -8.75 -15.47 -11.21
N ALA A 146 -9.58 -16.28 -10.55
CA ALA A 146 -10.97 -15.93 -10.29
C ALA A 146 -11.10 -14.77 -9.28
N SER A 147 -10.14 -14.57 -8.38
CA SER A 147 -10.18 -13.50 -7.38
C SER A 147 -10.33 -12.11 -7.99
N VAL A 148 -9.67 -11.83 -9.11
CA VAL A 148 -9.74 -10.55 -9.85
C VAL A 148 -10.94 -10.47 -10.79
N LEU A 149 -11.84 -11.45 -10.75
CA LEU A 149 -13.07 -11.48 -11.55
C LEU A 149 -14.32 -11.33 -10.67
N VAL A 150 -14.19 -11.50 -9.34
CA VAL A 150 -15.31 -11.43 -8.40
C VAL A 150 -16.10 -10.14 -8.55
N GLN A 151 -15.44 -8.98 -8.48
CA GLN A 151 -16.12 -7.68 -8.58
C GLN A 151 -16.70 -7.41 -9.99
N PRO A 152 -15.95 -7.60 -11.11
CA PRO A 152 -16.51 -7.42 -12.45
C PRO A 152 -17.78 -8.22 -12.75
N PHE A 153 -17.91 -9.43 -12.19
CA PHE A 153 -19.09 -10.28 -12.39
C PHE A 153 -20.16 -10.09 -11.31
N GLY A 154 -19.95 -9.22 -10.31
CA GLY A 154 -20.85 -9.11 -9.17
C GLY A 154 -21.00 -10.42 -8.38
N ALA A 155 -19.98 -11.27 -8.40
CA ALA A 155 -19.99 -12.55 -7.70
C ALA A 155 -19.74 -12.35 -6.20
N LEU A 156 -20.13 -13.33 -5.39
CA LEU A 156 -19.82 -13.32 -3.97
C LEU A 156 -18.35 -13.70 -3.72
N PRO A 157 -17.71 -13.12 -2.69
CA PRO A 157 -16.39 -13.57 -2.24
C PRO A 157 -16.40 -15.06 -1.92
N PHE A 158 -15.28 -15.73 -2.19
CA PHE A 158 -15.09 -17.15 -1.91
C PHE A 158 -13.73 -17.38 -1.25
N PHE A 159 -13.59 -18.53 -0.60
CA PHE A 159 -12.33 -18.96 -0.01
C PHE A 159 -11.97 -20.36 -0.49
N VAL A 160 -10.68 -20.62 -0.67
CA VAL A 160 -10.14 -21.97 -0.91
C VAL A 160 -9.28 -22.35 0.28
N HIS A 161 -9.64 -23.44 0.93
CA HIS A 161 -8.91 -23.94 2.09
C HIS A 161 -8.20 -25.25 1.74
N LEU A 162 -6.87 -25.23 1.79
CA LEU A 162 -6.05 -26.44 1.63
C LEU A 162 -5.90 -27.14 2.97
N TRP A 163 -6.59 -28.27 3.13
CA TRP A 163 -6.51 -29.10 4.34
C TRP A 163 -5.69 -30.36 4.09
N GLY A 164 -4.92 -30.78 5.10
CA GLY A 164 -4.23 -32.07 5.09
C GLY A 164 -3.57 -32.33 6.45
N SER A 165 -3.73 -33.54 6.96
CA SER A 165 -3.29 -34.00 8.29
C SER A 165 -1.77 -34.01 8.47
N GLU A 166 -1.01 -34.16 7.38
CA GLU A 166 0.45 -34.23 7.41
C GLU A 166 1.11 -32.89 7.07
N SER A 167 2.25 -32.59 7.71
CA SER A 167 3.10 -31.46 7.34
C SER A 167 3.92 -31.78 6.07
N GLY A 168 4.37 -30.77 5.34
CA GLY A 168 5.23 -30.97 4.16
C GLY A 168 4.49 -31.33 2.86
N THR A 169 3.16 -31.36 2.84
CA THR A 169 2.37 -31.71 1.64
C THR A 169 2.27 -30.60 0.58
N GLY A 170 3.15 -29.59 0.63
CA GLY A 170 3.18 -28.49 -0.34
C GLY A 170 2.12 -27.40 -0.17
N LYS A 171 1.33 -27.42 0.92
CA LYS A 171 0.28 -26.40 1.20
C LYS A 171 0.81 -24.97 1.14
N THR A 172 1.93 -24.71 1.81
CA THR A 172 2.55 -23.38 1.85
C THR A 172 3.11 -22.96 0.50
N VAL A 173 3.67 -23.90 -0.27
CA VAL A 173 4.17 -23.65 -1.63
C VAL A 173 3.03 -23.29 -2.56
N ALA A 174 1.86 -23.92 -2.41
CA ALA A 174 0.69 -23.64 -3.22
C ALA A 174 0.02 -22.28 -2.92
N LEU A 175 0.36 -21.65 -1.79
CA LEU A 175 -0.14 -20.32 -1.38
C LEU A 175 0.78 -19.17 -1.82
N MET A 176 1.98 -19.46 -2.33
CA MET A 176 2.92 -18.47 -2.87
C MET A 176 2.74 -18.31 -4.38
#